data_AF-A0AAE3GUL6-F1
#
_entry.id   AF-A0AAE3GUL6-F1
#
_cell.length_a   1.000
_cell.length_b   1.000
_cell.length_c   1.000
_cell.angle_alpha   90.00
_cell.angle_beta   90.00
_cell.angle_gamma   90.00
#
_symmetry.space_group_name_H-M   'P 1'
#
loop_
_entity.id
_entity.type
_entity.pdbx_description
1 polymer ?
#
loop_
_entity_poly.entity_id
_entity_poly.type
_entity_poly.pdbx_seq_one_letter_code
_entity_poly.pdbx_strand_id
1 'polypeptide(L)' 'MPEVARFYGIVIKIFFGDHPPPHFHAIYGEYNALALTS' A
#
# COMPACT_ATOMS: atom_id res chain seq x y z
N MET A 1 0.04 -9.42 -3.68
CA MET A 1 0.03 -7.94 -3.62
C MET A 1 0.27 -7.38 -5.02
N PRO A 2 -0.77 -6.96 -5.75
CA PRO A 2 -0.59 -6.19 -6.96
C PRO A 2 -0.17 -4.75 -6.63
N GLU A 3 0.75 -4.19 -7.43
CA GLU A 3 0.96 -2.74 -7.52
C GLU A 3 -0.23 -2.13 -8.26
N VAL A 4 -0.87 -1.12 -7.67
CA VAL A 4 -2.10 -0.51 -8.19
C VAL A 4 -1.83 0.83 -8.87
N ALA A 5 -0.86 1.59 -8.35
CA ALA A 5 -0.47 2.87 -8.90
C ALA A 5 0.99 3.20 -8.59
N ARG A 6 1.60 4.01 -9.46
CA ARG A 6 2.92 4.60 -9.27
C ARG A 6 2.95 6.03 -9.78
N PHE A 7 3.34 6.97 -8.93
CA PHE A 7 3.47 8.39 -9.28
C PHE A 7 4.44 9.08 -8.33
N TYR A 8 5.20 10.07 -8.83
CA TYR A 8 6.20 10.81 -8.03
C TYR A 8 7.19 9.93 -7.22
N GLY A 9 7.48 8.72 -7.69
CA GLY A 9 8.32 7.75 -6.96
C GLY A 9 7.62 6.99 -5.82
N ILE A 10 6.32 7.23 -5.62
CA ILE A 10 5.48 6.54 -4.64
C ILE A 10 4.85 5.31 -5.30
N VAL A 11 4.92 4.17 -4.63
CA VAL A 11 4.31 2.91 -5.06
C VAL A 11 3.16 2.56 -4.12
N ILE A 12 1.96 2.36 -4.67
CA ILE A 12 0.77 1.95 -3.92
C ILE A 12 0.50 0.47 -4.15
N LYS A 13 0.45 -0.31 -3.06
CA LYS A 13 0.13 -1.75 -3.06
C LYS A 13 -1.08 -2.01 -2.17
N ILE A 14 -2.04 -2.81 -2.63
CA ILE A 14 -3.21 -3.19 -1.82
C ILE A 14 -3.09 -4.65 -1.34
N PHE A 15 -3.47 -4.85 -0.08
CA PHE A 15 -3.38 -6.11 0.65
C PHE A 15 -4.79 -6.49 1.10
N PHE A 16 -5.38 -7.44 0.38
CA PHE A 16 -6.77 -7.85 0.59
C PHE A 16 -6.94 -9.06 1.51
N GLY A 17 -5.86 -9.78 1.84
CA GLY A 17 -5.96 -11.09 2.50
C GLY A 17 -4.87 -11.41 3.53
N ASP A 18 -4.03 -10.44 3.90
CA ASP A 18 -2.98 -10.66 4.91
C ASP A 18 -3.56 -10.51 6.33
N HIS A 19 -4.50 -9.57 6.52
CA HIS A 19 -5.32 -9.41 7.72
C HIS A 19 -6.45 -8.37 7.47
N PRO A 20 -7.66 -8.56 8.03
CA PRO A 20 -8.70 -7.52 8.02
C PRO A 20 -8.34 -6.37 8.97
N PRO A 21 -8.80 -5.14 8.68
CA PRO A 21 -9.46 -4.71 7.45
C PRO A 21 -8.47 -4.64 6.27
N PRO A 22 -8.97 -4.58 5.02
CA PRO A 22 -8.13 -4.30 3.87
C PRO A 22 -7.26 -3.07 4.13
N HIS A 23 -6.04 -3.09 3.64
CA HIS A 23 -5.10 -1.99 3.83
C HIS A 23 -4.23 -1.82 2.60
N PHE A 24 -3.69 -0.62 2.44
CA PHE A 24 -2.70 -0.35 1.40
C PHE A 24 -1.41 0.17 2.01
N HIS A 25 -0.30 -0.13 1.33
CA HIS A 25 1.01 0.42 1.63
C HIS A 25 1.36 1.48 0.59
N ALA A 26 1.75 2.66 1.06
CA ALA A 26 2.40 3.68 0.26
C ALA A 26 3.90 3.62 0.53
N ILE A 27 4.69 3.30 -0.49
CA ILE A 27 6.13 3.10 -0.38
C ILE A 27 6.85 4.23 -1.12
N TYR A 28 7.80 4.88 -0.46
CA TYR A 28 8.65 5.92 -1.04
C TYR A 28 10.10 5.73 -0.59
N GLY A 29 10.96 5.23 -1.49
CA GLY A 29 12.31 4.82 -1.12
C GLY A 29 12.28 3.71 -0.07
N GLU A 30 12.88 3.98 1.09
CA GLU A 30 12.91 3.06 2.24
C GLU A 30 11.71 3.26 3.20
N TYR A 31 10.90 4.30 2.99
CA TYR A 31 9.74 4.59 3.83
C TYR A 31 8.53 3.77 3.39
N ASN A 32 7.78 3.26 4.37
CA ASN A 32 6.53 2.54 4.18
C ASN A 32 5.46 3.10 5.12
N ALA A 33 4.37 3.62 4.55
CA ALA A 33 3.19 4.05 5.28
C ALA A 33 2.06 3.04 5.11
N LEU A 34 1.51 2.59 6.24
CA LEU A 34 0.32 1.73 6.29
C LEU A 34 -0.93 2.59 6.48
N ALA A 35 -1.88 2.44 5.57
CA ALA A 35 -3.21 3.03 5.70
C ALA A 35 -4.26 1.93 5.77
N LEU A 36 -4.98 1.90 6.89
CA LEU A 36 -6.12 1.02 7.09
C LEU A 36 -7.33 1.59 6.34
N THR A 37 -8.03 0.77 5.55
CA THR A 37 -9.31 1.19 4.96
C THR A 37 -10.44 0.70 5.86
N SER A 38 -11.13 1.62 6.53
CA SER A 38 -12.29 1.35 7.39
C SER A 38 -13.56 1.11 6.59
#